data_AF-U2P400-F1
#
_entry.id   AF-U2P400-F1
#
_cell.length_a   1.000
_cell.length_b   1.000
_cell.length_c   1.000
_cell.angle_alpha   90.00
_cell.angle_beta   90.00
_cell.angle_gamma   90.00
#
_symmetry.space_group_name_H-M   'P 1'
#
loop_
_entity.id
_entity.type
_entity.pdbx_description
1 polymer ?
#
loop_
_entity_poly.entity_id
_entity_poly.type
_entity_poly.pdbx_seq_one_letter_code
_entity_poly.pdbx_strand_id
1 'polypeptide(L)'
;MLNDTTTKQSLGYSDELRRLQGIGVTDIADGVTSWVKERDPLHTFEPLVWETVAGIEANPQLPTDLFSLRQGTETSGQRDLTTTAMKVEMQQIVAMNRRVRVIRIAREDHLNADKAYIYFHGGAYYGGTPEDVLLALKFVAEQANCVVYNVDYALAPEQPYPAGILDGLAVVAAMTAEYAHISLGGDSAGASIALGVSQLCKSMGICEIASHVLFYPTVIQGSELPGPLWDDNQITIVSEQRAALHRSYQLFEQLDAIMSGYYVADQAVDLTAPLLSPLLADPTTFHNVTLLVGEYDPFRLQGEAFIKRVGHANGDANYFRYGGISHAFLNFTGNVPAVEDALMTAAKFI
;
A
#
# COMPACT_ATOMS: atom_id res chain seq x y z
N MET A 1 -15.40 6.22 12.59
CA MET A 1 -16.29 5.18 13.17
C MET A 1 -15.53 3.87 13.11
N LEU A 2 -15.01 3.39 14.24
CA LEU A 2 -14.42 2.06 14.36
C LEU A 2 -15.54 1.03 14.20
N ASN A 3 -15.74 0.57 12.98
CA ASN A 3 -16.58 -0.58 12.73
C ASN A 3 -15.81 -1.81 13.24
N ASP A 4 -16.20 -2.31 14.41
CA ASP A 4 -15.90 -3.67 14.93
C ASP A 4 -16.49 -4.73 13.97
N THR A 5 -15.98 -4.75 12.75
CA THR A 5 -16.39 -5.63 11.63
C THR A 5 -15.43 -6.80 11.46
N THR A 6 -14.36 -6.82 12.23
CA THR A 6 -13.16 -7.59 11.91
C THR A 6 -13.15 -8.98 12.58
N THR A 7 -14.15 -9.32 13.39
CA THR A 7 -14.37 -10.72 13.78
C THR A 7 -15.02 -11.59 12.70
N LYS A 8 -15.53 -11.02 11.60
CA LYS A 8 -16.23 -11.77 10.53
C LYS A 8 -15.28 -12.26 9.44
N GLN A 9 -15.61 -13.39 8.81
CA GLN A 9 -14.90 -13.92 7.63
C GLN A 9 -15.88 -13.96 6.45
N SER A 10 -15.41 -13.68 5.24
CA SER A 10 -16.22 -13.81 4.04
C SER A 10 -16.74 -15.24 3.88
N LEU A 11 -18.00 -15.37 3.48
CA LEU A 11 -18.60 -16.67 3.17
C LEU A 11 -17.88 -17.32 1.98
N GLY A 12 -17.70 -18.65 2.02
CA GLY A 12 -17.01 -19.37 0.95
C GLY A 12 -15.50 -19.09 0.84
N TYR A 13 -14.88 -18.59 1.92
CA TYR A 13 -13.48 -18.14 1.97
C TYR A 13 -12.50 -19.03 1.19
N SER A 14 -12.44 -20.33 1.53
CA SER A 14 -11.50 -21.27 0.91
C SER A 14 -11.80 -21.55 -0.57
N ASP A 15 -13.07 -21.51 -0.97
CA ASP A 15 -13.47 -21.74 -2.36
C ASP A 15 -13.10 -20.55 -3.23
N GLU A 16 -13.37 -19.34 -2.74
CA GLU A 16 -13.01 -18.10 -3.42
C GLU A 16 -11.50 -17.90 -3.49
N LEU A 17 -10.77 -18.20 -2.41
CA LEU A 17 -9.31 -18.16 -2.42
C LEU A 17 -8.73 -19.11 -3.48
N ARG A 18 -9.22 -20.35 -3.56
CA ARG A 18 -8.80 -21.30 -4.61
C ARG A 18 -9.13 -20.79 -6.01
N ARG A 19 -10.28 -20.15 -6.21
CA ARG A 19 -10.65 -19.55 -7.49
C ARG A 19 -9.67 -18.45 -7.88
N LEU A 20 -9.39 -17.50 -6.98
CA LEU A 20 -8.48 -16.37 -7.20
C LEU A 20 -7.04 -16.82 -7.50
N GLN A 21 -6.58 -17.89 -6.86
CA GLN A 21 -5.27 -18.50 -7.12
C GLN A 21 -5.19 -19.17 -8.50
N GLY A 22 -6.33 -19.60 -9.05
CA GLY A 22 -6.42 -20.18 -10.38
C GLY A 22 -6.48 -19.17 -11.52
N ILE A 23 -6.64 -17.87 -11.23
CA ILE A 23 -6.67 -16.82 -12.26
C ILE A 23 -5.24 -16.52 -12.72
N GLY A 24 -4.96 -16.86 -13.98
CA GLY A 24 -3.69 -16.59 -14.64
C GLY A 24 -3.55 -15.15 -15.15
N VAL A 25 -2.48 -14.92 -15.92
CA VAL A 25 -2.23 -13.64 -16.59
C VAL A 25 -3.41 -13.31 -17.53
N THR A 26 -3.94 -12.10 -17.42
CA THR A 26 -5.05 -11.63 -18.25
C THR A 26 -4.59 -10.81 -19.43
N ASP A 27 -3.46 -10.10 -19.30
CA ASP A 27 -2.88 -9.29 -20.37
C ASP A 27 -1.36 -9.14 -20.20
N ILE A 28 -0.65 -9.00 -21.32
CA ILE A 28 0.77 -8.62 -21.38
C ILE A 28 0.90 -7.57 -22.47
N ALA A 29 1.04 -6.33 -22.06
CA ALA A 29 1.17 -5.20 -22.98
C ALA A 29 2.13 -4.19 -22.38
N ASP A 30 2.90 -3.52 -23.24
CA ASP A 30 3.59 -2.29 -22.84
C ASP A 30 4.54 -2.45 -21.63
N GLY A 31 5.13 -3.65 -21.49
CA GLY A 31 6.03 -3.98 -20.38
C GLY A 31 5.33 -4.23 -19.03
N VAL A 32 4.01 -4.33 -19.02
CA VAL A 32 3.19 -4.66 -17.85
C VAL A 32 2.56 -6.04 -18.03
N THR A 33 2.84 -6.95 -17.10
CA THR A 33 2.09 -8.21 -16.96
C THR A 33 0.92 -7.98 -16.01
N SER A 34 -0.30 -8.22 -16.46
CA SER A 34 -1.52 -7.90 -15.70
C SER A 34 -2.30 -9.14 -15.30
N TRP A 35 -2.83 -9.11 -14.08
CA TRP A 35 -3.78 -10.07 -13.54
C TRP A 35 -5.02 -9.33 -13.05
N VAL A 36 -6.10 -9.44 -13.81
CA VAL A 36 -7.40 -8.93 -13.40
C VAL A 36 -8.17 -10.05 -12.69
N LYS A 37 -8.13 -10.03 -11.36
CA LYS A 37 -8.76 -11.02 -10.49
C LYS A 37 -10.20 -10.62 -10.18
N GLU A 38 -11.05 -10.76 -11.20
CA GLU A 38 -12.47 -10.45 -11.10
C GLU A 38 -13.17 -11.25 -10.00
N ARG A 39 -14.11 -10.60 -9.30
CA ARG A 39 -14.94 -11.24 -8.26
C ARG A 39 -16.13 -11.98 -8.88
N ASP A 40 -16.64 -13.00 -8.20
CA ASP A 40 -17.96 -13.59 -8.47
C ASP A 40 -18.94 -13.25 -7.31
N PRO A 41 -20.07 -12.55 -7.57
CA PRO A 41 -20.50 -12.00 -8.85
C PRO A 41 -19.69 -10.78 -9.29
N LEU A 42 -19.57 -10.60 -10.61
CA LEU A 42 -18.80 -9.51 -11.24
C LEU A 42 -19.34 -8.14 -10.85
N HIS A 43 -18.42 -7.16 -10.75
CA HIS A 43 -18.73 -5.75 -10.58
C HIS A 43 -19.60 -5.43 -9.35
N THR A 44 -19.38 -6.18 -8.27
CA THR A 44 -20.00 -5.94 -6.97
C THR A 44 -18.95 -5.89 -5.86
N PHE A 45 -19.16 -5.04 -4.85
CA PHE A 45 -18.31 -4.97 -3.65
C PHE A 45 -18.32 -6.28 -2.88
N GLU A 46 -17.13 -6.73 -2.48
CA GLU A 46 -16.96 -7.84 -1.53
C GLU A 46 -17.81 -7.56 -0.27
N PRO A 47 -18.52 -8.55 0.30
CA PRO A 47 -19.53 -8.28 1.32
C PRO A 47 -19.03 -7.55 2.57
N LEU A 48 -17.85 -7.87 3.10
CA LEU A 48 -17.28 -7.17 4.25
C LEU A 48 -16.80 -5.77 3.87
N VAL A 49 -16.25 -5.61 2.67
CA VAL A 49 -15.94 -4.28 2.13
C VAL A 49 -17.21 -3.45 1.96
N TRP A 50 -18.29 -4.05 1.46
CA TRP A 50 -19.60 -3.41 1.29
C TRP A 50 -20.16 -2.90 2.61
N GLU A 51 -20.01 -3.64 3.72
CA GLU A 51 -20.42 -3.18 5.06
C GLU A 51 -19.75 -1.85 5.47
N THR A 52 -18.58 -1.53 4.91
CA THR A 52 -17.86 -0.28 5.21
C THR A 52 -18.23 0.90 4.31
N VAL A 53 -18.63 0.64 3.06
CA VAL A 53 -18.91 1.70 2.06
C VAL A 53 -20.40 1.96 1.85
N ALA A 54 -21.27 0.98 2.14
CA ALA A 54 -22.72 1.10 1.92
C ALA A 54 -23.35 2.22 2.74
N GLY A 55 -22.81 2.48 3.93
CA GLY A 55 -23.30 3.46 4.89
C GLY A 55 -22.82 4.89 4.66
N ILE A 56 -21.99 5.15 3.63
CA ILE A 56 -21.50 6.51 3.36
C ILE A 56 -22.69 7.40 3.00
N GLU A 57 -22.88 8.46 3.81
CA GLU A 57 -23.98 9.40 3.66
C GLU A 57 -23.89 10.20 2.36
N ALA A 58 -25.01 10.79 1.94
CA ALA A 58 -24.99 11.74 0.84
C ALA A 58 -24.20 13.00 1.24
N ASN A 59 -23.32 13.48 0.37
CA ASN A 59 -22.39 14.58 0.63
C ASN A 59 -21.49 14.30 1.86
N PRO A 60 -20.67 13.23 1.83
CA PRO A 60 -19.85 12.85 2.96
C PRO A 60 -18.85 13.95 3.31
N GLN A 61 -18.52 14.10 4.59
CA GLN A 61 -17.55 15.08 5.09
C GLN A 61 -16.52 14.38 5.97
N LEU A 62 -15.23 14.61 5.70
CA LEU A 62 -14.18 14.15 6.60
C LEU A 62 -14.06 15.07 7.82
N PRO A 63 -13.66 14.53 9.00
CA PRO A 63 -13.23 15.35 10.11
C PRO A 63 -12.07 16.26 9.68
N THR A 64 -12.03 17.48 10.22
CA THR A 64 -10.97 18.45 9.93
C THR A 64 -9.87 18.46 11.00
N ASP A 65 -10.12 17.86 12.17
CA ASP A 65 -9.15 17.80 13.25
C ASP A 65 -8.25 16.55 13.17
N LEU A 66 -6.96 16.76 13.45
CA LEU A 66 -5.94 15.72 13.35
C LEU A 66 -6.20 14.51 14.26
N PHE A 67 -6.82 14.72 15.43
CA PHE A 67 -7.10 13.65 16.37
C PHE A 67 -8.10 12.65 15.79
N SER A 68 -9.25 13.13 15.31
CA SER A 68 -10.27 12.30 14.67
C SER A 68 -9.74 11.61 13.42
N LEU A 69 -8.90 12.32 12.63
CA LEU A 69 -8.26 11.76 11.44
C LEU A 69 -7.32 10.60 11.80
N ARG A 70 -6.46 10.75 12.82
CA ARG A 70 -5.56 9.69 13.29
C ARG A 70 -6.32 8.49 13.84
N GLN A 71 -7.35 8.72 14.66
CA GLN A 71 -8.22 7.62 15.11
C GLN A 71 -8.87 6.87 13.95
N GLY A 72 -9.16 7.56 12.84
CA GLY A 72 -9.69 6.96 11.62
C GLY A 72 -8.70 6.06 10.87
N THR A 73 -7.40 6.10 11.21
CA THR A 73 -6.36 5.27 10.57
C THR A 73 -6.08 3.95 11.29
N GLU A 74 -6.58 3.78 12.52
CA GLU A 74 -6.36 2.59 13.33
C GLU A 74 -7.09 1.36 12.75
N THR A 75 -6.41 0.21 12.79
CA THR A 75 -6.94 -1.06 12.29
C THR A 75 -7.08 -2.08 13.40
N SER A 76 -8.11 -2.95 13.34
CA SER A 76 -8.35 -3.97 14.35
C SER A 76 -8.95 -5.24 13.76
N GLY A 77 -8.92 -6.34 14.54
CA GLY A 77 -9.53 -7.66 14.29
C GLY A 77 -9.13 -8.41 13.02
N GLN A 78 -8.02 -8.06 12.40
CA GLN A 78 -7.32 -8.94 11.46
C GLN A 78 -7.07 -10.32 12.10
N ARG A 79 -6.93 -11.35 11.27
CA ARG A 79 -6.54 -12.70 11.72
C ARG A 79 -5.12 -13.04 11.31
N ASP A 80 -4.43 -13.72 12.20
CA ASP A 80 -3.09 -14.24 11.93
C ASP A 80 -3.19 -15.44 10.98
N LEU A 81 -2.62 -15.28 9.78
CA LEU A 81 -2.58 -16.31 8.75
C LEU A 81 -1.37 -17.22 8.87
N THR A 82 -0.42 -16.90 9.76
CA THR A 82 0.82 -17.66 9.86
C THR A 82 0.63 -19.06 10.43
N THR A 83 1.39 -20.02 9.88
CA THR A 83 1.36 -21.43 10.30
C THR A 83 2.65 -21.86 11.01
N THR A 84 3.69 -21.02 10.93
CA THR A 84 5.03 -21.22 11.49
C THR A 84 5.27 -20.26 12.65
N ALA A 85 6.16 -20.63 13.57
CA ALA A 85 6.59 -19.73 14.63
C ALA A 85 7.31 -18.50 14.06
N MET A 86 6.79 -17.32 14.40
CA MET A 86 7.31 -16.03 13.93
C MET A 86 7.98 -15.29 15.08
N LYS A 87 9.18 -14.77 14.82
CA LYS A 87 9.88 -13.84 15.69
C LYS A 87 9.51 -12.41 15.30
N VAL A 88 9.01 -11.65 16.28
CA VAL A 88 8.65 -10.23 16.14
C VAL A 88 9.40 -9.44 17.20
N GLU A 89 10.27 -8.53 16.77
CA GLU A 89 11.15 -7.76 17.65
C GLU A 89 11.09 -6.27 17.32
N MET A 90 10.87 -5.44 18.34
CA MET A 90 11.07 -4.00 18.20
C MET A 90 12.56 -3.69 18.29
N GLN A 91 13.06 -2.94 17.31
CA GLN A 91 14.45 -2.51 17.24
C GLN A 91 14.53 -1.01 16.98
N GLN A 92 15.68 -0.41 17.31
CA GLN A 92 16.01 0.94 16.87
C GLN A 92 17.22 0.87 15.94
N ILE A 93 17.03 1.37 14.72
CA ILE A 93 18.10 1.53 13.75
C ILE A 93 18.64 2.96 13.88
N VAL A 94 19.96 3.08 14.00
CA VAL A 94 20.66 4.37 14.06
C VAL A 94 21.61 4.47 12.88
N ALA A 95 21.25 5.30 11.91
CA ALA A 95 22.03 5.55 10.71
C ALA A 95 21.72 6.95 10.19
N MET A 96 22.66 7.56 9.45
CA MET A 96 22.48 8.88 8.84
C MET A 96 22.02 9.98 9.83
N ASN A 97 22.46 9.90 11.09
CA ASN A 97 22.04 10.78 12.19
C ASN A 97 20.52 10.76 12.48
N ARG A 98 19.85 9.64 12.17
CA ARG A 98 18.44 9.37 12.47
C ARG A 98 18.34 8.14 13.35
N ARG A 99 17.30 8.11 14.18
CA ARG A 99 16.98 7.00 15.07
C ARG A 99 15.55 6.59 14.77
N VAL A 100 15.39 5.44 14.13
CA VAL A 100 14.11 4.98 13.58
C VAL A 100 13.71 3.69 14.29
N ARG A 101 12.49 3.63 14.81
CA ARG A 101 11.93 2.38 15.35
C ARG A 101 11.52 1.50 14.16
N VAL A 102 11.81 0.22 14.26
CA VAL A 102 11.33 -0.78 13.30
C VAL A 102 10.79 -2.00 14.06
N ILE A 103 9.79 -2.65 13.49
CA ILE A 103 9.40 -4.00 13.89
C ILE A 103 10.07 -4.98 12.92
N ARG A 104 11.05 -5.72 13.42
CA ARG A 104 11.72 -6.81 12.68
C ARG A 104 10.88 -8.07 12.79
N ILE A 105 10.52 -8.66 11.65
CA ILE A 105 9.67 -9.85 11.57
C ILE A 105 10.39 -10.91 10.73
N ALA A 106 10.51 -12.13 11.24
CA ALA A 106 11.08 -13.25 10.51
C ALA A 106 10.56 -14.58 11.07
N ARG A 107 10.60 -15.65 10.30
CA ARG A 107 10.38 -17.00 10.85
C ARG A 107 11.50 -17.35 11.84
N GLU A 108 11.17 -18.02 12.93
CA GLU A 108 12.18 -18.42 13.94
C GLU A 108 13.26 -19.34 13.37
N ASP A 109 12.93 -20.12 12.34
CA ASP A 109 13.86 -21.03 11.66
C ASP A 109 14.60 -20.39 10.47
N HIS A 110 14.29 -19.13 10.11
CA HIS A 110 14.92 -18.38 9.01
C HIS A 110 15.33 -16.96 9.42
N LEU A 111 15.89 -16.80 10.63
CA LEU A 111 16.33 -15.49 11.13
C LEU A 111 17.45 -14.84 10.31
N ASN A 112 18.22 -15.65 9.56
CA ASN A 112 19.35 -15.24 8.74
C ASN A 112 19.05 -15.34 7.23
N ALA A 113 17.80 -15.11 6.81
CA ALA A 113 17.47 -15.03 5.40
C ALA A 113 18.32 -13.95 4.71
N ASP A 114 18.62 -14.12 3.42
CA ASP A 114 19.45 -13.23 2.61
C ASP A 114 18.66 -12.07 1.96
N LYS A 115 17.33 -12.11 2.09
CA LYS A 115 16.39 -11.11 1.59
C LYS A 115 15.85 -10.24 2.71
N ALA A 116 15.90 -8.93 2.51
CA ALA A 116 15.23 -7.96 3.36
C ALA A 116 14.09 -7.28 2.61
N TYR A 117 12.93 -7.19 3.25
CA TYR A 117 11.78 -6.42 2.79
C TYR A 117 11.53 -5.26 3.75
N ILE A 118 11.78 -4.03 3.30
CA ILE A 118 11.60 -2.83 4.12
C ILE A 118 10.24 -2.23 3.76
N TYR A 119 9.35 -2.15 4.76
CA TYR A 119 7.96 -1.81 4.56
C TYR A 119 7.55 -0.52 5.27
N PHE A 120 6.74 0.29 4.61
CA PHE A 120 6.19 1.55 5.12
C PHE A 120 4.66 1.46 5.15
N HIS A 121 4.08 1.58 6.33
CA HIS A 121 2.62 1.52 6.51
C HIS A 121 1.90 2.72 5.88
N GLY A 122 0.64 2.54 5.53
CA GLY A 122 -0.26 3.63 5.13
C GLY A 122 -0.74 4.47 6.32
N GLY A 123 -1.64 5.41 6.05
CA GLY A 123 -2.16 6.34 7.06
C GLY A 123 -2.12 7.81 6.66
N ALA A 124 -2.21 8.09 5.35
CA ALA A 124 -2.35 9.44 4.83
C ALA A 124 -1.24 10.41 5.30
N TYR A 125 -0.01 9.91 5.49
CA TYR A 125 1.18 10.63 5.97
C TYR A 125 1.12 11.16 7.40
N TYR A 126 -0.07 11.40 7.95
CA TYR A 126 -0.26 11.95 9.28
C TYR A 126 -0.62 10.91 10.36
N GLY A 127 -0.94 9.68 9.96
CA GLY A 127 -1.41 8.61 10.85
C GLY A 127 -0.92 7.23 10.42
N GLY A 128 -1.58 6.20 10.96
CA GLY A 128 -1.18 4.81 10.87
C GLY A 128 0.02 4.47 11.77
N THR A 129 0.24 3.17 11.95
CA THR A 129 1.35 2.60 12.72
C THR A 129 1.87 1.32 12.07
N PRO A 130 3.12 0.91 12.32
CA PRO A 130 3.61 -0.41 11.92
C PRO A 130 2.71 -1.55 12.42
N GLU A 131 2.11 -1.41 13.60
CA GLU A 131 1.25 -2.40 14.22
C GLU A 131 -0.02 -2.68 13.40
N ASP A 132 -0.56 -1.69 12.66
CA ASP A 132 -1.78 -1.82 11.84
C ASP A 132 -1.64 -2.86 10.71
N VAL A 133 -0.41 -3.09 10.24
CA VAL A 133 -0.09 -4.04 9.16
C VAL A 133 0.70 -5.26 9.64
N LEU A 134 0.85 -5.42 10.96
CA LEU A 134 1.72 -6.45 11.55
C LEU A 134 1.34 -7.86 11.11
N LEU A 135 0.05 -8.23 11.15
CA LEU A 135 -0.38 -9.59 10.79
C LEU A 135 -0.21 -9.86 9.29
N ALA A 136 -0.45 -8.86 8.44
CA ALA A 136 -0.19 -8.95 7.02
C ALA A 136 1.30 -9.21 6.73
N LEU A 137 2.19 -8.46 7.38
CA LEU A 137 3.62 -8.58 7.18
C LEU A 137 4.24 -9.83 7.81
N LYS A 138 3.67 -10.35 8.92
CA LYS A 138 4.00 -11.68 9.43
C LYS A 138 3.75 -12.75 8.37
N PHE A 139 2.58 -12.69 7.74
CA PHE A 139 2.25 -13.64 6.68
C PHE A 139 3.16 -13.49 5.46
N VAL A 140 3.44 -12.26 5.01
CA VAL A 140 4.40 -12.02 3.92
C VAL A 140 5.79 -12.56 4.26
N ALA A 141 6.30 -12.32 5.47
CA ALA A 141 7.61 -12.83 5.91
C ALA A 141 7.67 -14.36 5.88
N GLU A 142 6.60 -15.03 6.30
CA GLU A 142 6.49 -16.48 6.24
C GLU A 142 6.52 -16.99 4.80
N GLN A 143 5.69 -16.40 3.92
CA GLN A 143 5.53 -16.88 2.54
C GLN A 143 6.74 -16.56 1.65
N ALA A 144 7.40 -15.42 1.88
CA ALA A 144 8.58 -14.99 1.11
C ALA A 144 9.90 -15.55 1.64
N ASN A 145 9.91 -16.17 2.83
CA ASN A 145 11.13 -16.57 3.55
C ASN A 145 12.15 -15.43 3.66
N CYS A 146 11.68 -14.23 4.00
CA CYS A 146 12.50 -13.03 4.14
C CYS A 146 12.46 -12.45 5.56
N VAL A 147 13.36 -11.51 5.83
CA VAL A 147 13.28 -10.65 7.01
C VAL A 147 12.53 -9.38 6.63
N VAL A 148 11.46 -9.05 7.34
CA VAL A 148 10.72 -7.80 7.14
C VAL A 148 11.16 -6.78 8.19
N TYR A 149 11.42 -5.55 7.73
CA TYR A 149 11.66 -4.38 8.58
C TYR A 149 10.49 -3.41 8.36
N ASN A 150 9.52 -3.45 9.26
CA ASN A 150 8.34 -2.58 9.21
C ASN A 150 8.65 -1.27 9.94
N VAL A 151 8.71 -0.16 9.19
CA VAL A 151 9.31 1.10 9.63
C VAL A 151 8.29 2.01 10.29
N ASP A 152 8.60 2.45 11.51
CA ASP A 152 7.86 3.50 12.24
C ASP A 152 8.41 4.87 11.85
N TYR A 153 8.06 5.32 10.65
CA TYR A 153 8.62 6.54 10.06
C TYR A 153 7.98 7.81 10.65
N ALA A 154 8.65 8.94 10.49
CA ALA A 154 8.14 10.25 10.88
C ALA A 154 6.77 10.61 10.27
N LEU A 155 5.79 10.93 11.13
CA LEU A 155 4.46 11.36 10.73
C LEU A 155 4.32 12.89 10.71
N ALA A 156 3.52 13.36 9.78
CA ALA A 156 3.10 14.75 9.68
C ALA A 156 1.94 15.07 10.66
N PRO A 157 1.74 16.34 11.05
CA PRO A 157 2.53 17.52 10.71
C PRO A 157 3.74 17.75 11.63
N GLU A 158 3.95 16.95 12.68
CA GLU A 158 5.05 17.15 13.62
C GLU A 158 6.41 16.95 12.97
N GLN A 159 6.50 16.00 12.04
CA GLN A 159 7.66 15.74 11.21
C GLN A 159 7.22 15.62 9.75
N PRO A 160 6.97 16.76 9.07
CA PRO A 160 6.43 16.80 7.72
C PRO A 160 7.47 16.32 6.69
N TYR A 161 7.06 16.30 5.41
CA TYR A 161 7.95 16.07 4.28
C TYR A 161 9.27 16.86 4.42
N PRO A 162 10.45 16.25 4.13
CA PRO A 162 10.68 14.87 3.69
C PRO A 162 11.04 13.89 4.84
N ALA A 163 10.66 14.15 6.09
CA ALA A 163 11.19 13.41 7.25
C ALA A 163 10.98 11.90 7.19
N GLY A 164 9.77 11.42 6.84
CA GLY A 164 9.48 9.99 6.72
C GLY A 164 10.31 9.28 5.63
N ILE A 165 10.53 9.95 4.50
CA ILE A 165 11.42 9.44 3.43
C ILE A 165 12.86 9.34 3.93
N LEU A 166 13.34 10.32 4.70
CA LEU A 166 14.68 10.30 5.26
C LEU A 166 14.86 9.22 6.34
N ASP A 167 13.82 8.93 7.13
CA ASP A 167 13.82 7.78 8.05
C ASP A 167 13.96 6.46 7.28
N GLY A 168 13.17 6.28 6.23
CA GLY A 168 13.26 5.11 5.36
C GLY A 168 14.64 4.94 4.73
N LEU A 169 15.23 6.03 4.23
CA LEU A 169 16.57 6.04 3.67
C LEU A 169 17.63 5.60 4.69
N ALA A 170 17.52 6.07 5.94
CA ALA A 170 18.44 5.68 7.01
C ALA A 170 18.33 4.18 7.32
N VAL A 171 17.11 3.63 7.33
CA VAL A 171 16.88 2.19 7.50
C VAL A 171 17.50 1.40 6.34
N VAL A 172 17.22 1.78 5.09
CA VAL A 172 17.81 1.11 3.91
C VAL A 172 19.32 1.13 3.96
N ALA A 173 19.92 2.30 4.19
CA ALA A 173 21.37 2.46 4.26
C ALA A 173 22.01 1.54 5.32
N ALA A 174 21.39 1.39 6.49
CA ALA A 174 21.85 0.45 7.51
C ALA A 174 21.79 -1.01 7.04
N MET A 175 20.73 -1.39 6.34
CA MET A 175 20.51 -2.76 5.88
C MET A 175 21.42 -3.17 4.72
N THR A 176 21.98 -2.23 3.97
CA THR A 176 22.95 -2.54 2.88
C THR A 176 24.21 -3.27 3.37
N ALA A 177 24.54 -3.16 4.66
CA ALA A 177 25.67 -3.89 5.25
C ALA A 177 25.36 -5.37 5.52
N GLU A 178 24.07 -5.73 5.62
CA GLU A 178 23.60 -7.07 5.99
C GLU A 178 22.99 -7.83 4.81
N TYR A 179 22.37 -7.11 3.86
CA TYR A 179 21.60 -7.71 2.77
C TYR A 179 22.06 -7.18 1.40
N ALA A 180 22.30 -8.11 0.48
CA ALA A 180 22.56 -7.80 -0.93
C ALA A 180 21.27 -7.58 -1.74
N HIS A 181 20.14 -8.11 -1.26
CA HIS A 181 18.83 -8.01 -1.91
C HIS A 181 17.84 -7.33 -0.98
N ILE A 182 17.60 -6.04 -1.24
CA ILE A 182 16.66 -5.21 -0.50
C ILE A 182 15.47 -4.90 -1.41
N SER A 183 14.29 -5.33 -1.00
CA SER A 183 13.02 -4.95 -1.60
C SER A 183 12.36 -3.87 -0.76
N LEU A 184 11.68 -2.93 -1.41
CA LEU A 184 10.88 -1.92 -0.73
C LEU A 184 9.40 -2.20 -0.95
N GLY A 185 8.58 -1.86 0.04
CA GLY A 185 7.16 -1.90 -0.13
C GLY A 185 6.43 -1.00 0.82
N GLY A 186 5.13 -0.91 0.62
CA GLY A 186 4.27 -0.11 1.45
C GLY A 186 2.85 -0.12 0.93
N ASP A 187 1.95 0.46 1.70
CA ASP A 187 0.56 0.65 1.32
C ASP A 187 0.17 2.12 1.29
N SER A 188 -0.68 2.52 0.35
CA SER A 188 -1.25 3.87 0.28
C SER A 188 -0.17 4.98 0.30
N ALA A 189 -0.16 5.83 1.33
CA ALA A 189 0.86 6.85 1.58
C ALA A 189 2.26 6.27 1.85
N GLY A 190 2.36 5.14 2.55
CA GLY A 190 3.63 4.46 2.83
C GLY A 190 4.29 3.93 1.55
N ALA A 191 3.48 3.46 0.58
CA ALA A 191 3.99 3.09 -0.73
C ALA A 191 4.64 4.27 -1.48
N SER A 192 4.10 5.48 -1.33
CA SER A 192 4.71 6.71 -1.85
C SER A 192 6.05 6.99 -1.19
N ILE A 193 6.13 6.82 0.14
CA ILE A 193 7.38 6.96 0.90
C ILE A 193 8.43 5.95 0.40
N ALA A 194 8.04 4.69 0.19
CA ALA A 194 8.93 3.65 -0.36
C ALA A 194 9.52 4.05 -1.72
N LEU A 195 8.69 4.62 -2.61
CA LEU A 195 9.13 5.14 -3.92
C LEU A 195 10.05 6.36 -3.77
N GLY A 196 9.78 7.25 -2.82
CA GLY A 196 10.67 8.37 -2.48
C GLY A 196 12.05 7.90 -1.99
N VAL A 197 12.07 6.85 -1.14
CA VAL A 197 13.31 6.23 -0.65
C VAL A 197 14.11 5.63 -1.81
N SER A 198 13.45 4.94 -2.74
CA SER A 198 14.08 4.37 -3.94
C SER A 198 14.78 5.44 -4.79
N GLN A 199 14.12 6.59 -5.01
CA GLN A 199 14.71 7.74 -5.71
C GLN A 199 15.96 8.27 -5.00
N LEU A 200 15.95 8.37 -3.68
CA LEU A 200 17.12 8.79 -2.91
C LEU A 200 18.24 7.75 -2.94
N CYS A 201 17.91 6.46 -2.88
CA CYS A 201 18.90 5.38 -2.99
C CYS A 201 19.66 5.45 -4.32
N LYS A 202 18.94 5.59 -5.45
CA LYS A 202 19.53 5.73 -6.78
C LYS A 202 20.36 7.01 -6.90
N SER A 203 19.80 8.16 -6.51
CA SER A 203 20.47 9.46 -6.66
C SER A 203 21.71 9.64 -5.78
N MET A 204 21.74 8.99 -4.60
CA MET A 204 22.88 9.03 -3.68
C MET A 204 23.86 7.86 -3.86
N GLY A 205 23.54 6.88 -4.71
CA GLY A 205 24.36 5.69 -4.90
C GLY A 205 24.46 4.80 -3.66
N ILE A 206 23.39 4.71 -2.86
CA ILE A 206 23.35 3.90 -1.63
C ILE A 206 23.25 2.40 -1.98
N CYS A 207 22.24 2.04 -2.77
CA CYS A 207 22.06 0.68 -3.29
C CYS A 207 21.07 0.70 -4.47
N GLU A 208 21.06 -0.40 -5.22
CA GLU A 208 19.96 -0.71 -6.15
C GLU A 208 18.86 -1.46 -5.40
N ILE A 209 17.61 -1.04 -5.58
CA ILE A 209 16.45 -1.71 -4.98
C ILE A 209 16.08 -2.90 -5.86
N ALA A 210 16.00 -4.10 -5.26
CA ALA A 210 15.79 -5.35 -5.98
C ALA A 210 14.36 -5.47 -6.56
N SER A 211 13.35 -5.06 -5.78
CA SER A 211 11.95 -5.00 -6.21
C SER A 211 11.12 -4.03 -5.39
N HIS A 212 9.98 -3.63 -5.94
CA HIS A 212 8.99 -2.78 -5.27
C HIS A 212 7.65 -3.53 -5.18
N VAL A 213 7.12 -3.72 -3.98
CA VAL A 213 5.81 -4.36 -3.76
C VAL A 213 4.86 -3.36 -3.12
N LEU A 214 3.93 -2.84 -3.92
CA LEU A 214 3.14 -1.66 -3.61
C LEU A 214 1.66 -2.03 -3.51
N PHE A 215 1.06 -1.82 -2.34
CA PHE A 215 -0.37 -1.97 -2.14
C PHE A 215 -1.06 -0.62 -2.34
N TYR A 216 -1.91 -0.52 -3.36
CA TYR A 216 -2.76 0.64 -3.64
C TYR A 216 -2.08 2.00 -3.42
N PRO A 217 -0.94 2.27 -4.09
CA PRO A 217 -0.10 3.41 -3.78
C PRO A 217 -0.78 4.74 -4.10
N THR A 218 -0.51 5.75 -3.28
CA THR A 218 -0.68 7.15 -3.70
C THR A 218 0.58 7.58 -4.44
N VAL A 219 0.44 8.15 -5.64
CA VAL A 219 1.56 8.46 -6.55
C VAL A 219 1.52 9.89 -7.11
N ILE A 220 0.49 10.65 -6.76
CA ILE A 220 0.33 12.09 -7.02
C ILE A 220 -0.18 12.77 -5.75
N GLN A 221 0.42 13.89 -5.37
CA GLN A 221 -0.11 14.78 -4.32
C GLN A 221 -0.89 15.94 -4.94
N GLY A 222 -1.90 16.42 -4.21
CA GLY A 222 -2.67 17.62 -4.59
C GLY A 222 -3.24 17.52 -6.00
N SER A 223 -3.95 16.42 -6.27
CA SER A 223 -4.44 16.10 -7.60
C SER A 223 -5.34 17.20 -8.18
N GLU A 224 -5.35 17.34 -9.51
CA GLU A 224 -6.34 18.18 -10.18
C GLU A 224 -7.74 17.54 -10.05
N LEU A 225 -8.67 18.27 -9.42
CA LEU A 225 -10.03 17.80 -9.14
C LEU A 225 -11.09 18.79 -9.68
N PRO A 226 -12.08 18.33 -10.47
CA PRO A 226 -12.19 16.99 -11.04
C PRO A 226 -11.12 16.73 -12.12
N GLY A 227 -10.66 15.48 -12.25
CA GLY A 227 -9.60 15.11 -13.20
C GLY A 227 -9.65 13.64 -13.61
N PRO A 228 -8.93 13.24 -14.69
CA PRO A 228 -9.03 11.90 -15.26
C PRO A 228 -8.52 10.78 -14.34
N LEU A 229 -7.67 11.11 -13.35
CA LEU A 229 -7.18 10.17 -12.35
C LEU A 229 -8.18 9.92 -11.20
N TRP A 230 -9.31 10.62 -11.20
CA TRP A 230 -10.35 10.57 -10.18
C TRP A 230 -11.75 10.31 -10.77
N ASP A 231 -11.84 10.05 -12.08
CA ASP A 231 -13.10 9.87 -12.78
C ASP A 231 -13.71 8.48 -12.53
N ASP A 232 -14.61 8.42 -11.55
CA ASP A 232 -15.30 7.20 -11.13
C ASP A 232 -16.28 6.64 -12.18
N ASN A 233 -16.58 7.39 -13.25
CA ASN A 233 -17.37 6.88 -14.38
C ASN A 233 -16.62 5.81 -15.18
N GLN A 234 -15.29 5.76 -15.08
CA GLN A 234 -14.47 4.72 -15.70
C GLN A 234 -14.52 3.38 -14.94
N ILE A 235 -15.17 3.35 -13.78
CA ILE A 235 -15.26 2.17 -12.93
C ILE A 235 -16.59 1.47 -13.23
N THR A 236 -16.56 0.21 -13.66
CA THR A 236 -17.79 -0.57 -13.85
C THR A 236 -18.26 -1.11 -12.50
N ILE A 237 -19.54 -0.91 -12.18
CA ILE A 237 -20.20 -1.42 -10.97
C ILE A 237 -21.69 -1.56 -11.27
N VAL A 238 -22.36 -2.49 -10.59
CA VAL A 238 -23.82 -2.62 -10.64
C VAL A 238 -24.54 -1.34 -10.19
N SER A 239 -25.73 -1.09 -10.74
CA SER A 239 -26.51 0.13 -10.51
C SER A 239 -26.80 0.40 -9.03
N GLU A 240 -27.03 -0.66 -8.26
CA GLU A 240 -27.43 -0.60 -6.85
C GLU A 240 -26.30 -0.08 -5.95
N GLN A 241 -25.04 -0.27 -6.37
CA GLN A 241 -23.85 0.11 -5.60
C GLN A 241 -23.15 1.36 -6.14
N ARG A 242 -23.56 1.87 -7.31
CA ARG A 242 -22.98 3.05 -7.97
C ARG A 242 -22.93 4.28 -7.06
N ALA A 243 -24.01 4.55 -6.34
CA ALA A 243 -24.08 5.73 -5.48
C ALA A 243 -23.09 5.64 -4.30
N ALA A 244 -22.87 4.45 -3.73
CA ALA A 244 -21.92 4.24 -2.65
C ALA A 244 -20.47 4.38 -3.15
N LEU A 245 -20.16 3.84 -4.34
CA LEU A 245 -18.86 4.03 -4.98
C LEU A 245 -18.55 5.52 -5.17
N HIS A 246 -19.48 6.28 -5.75
CA HIS A 246 -19.30 7.71 -6.00
C HIS A 246 -19.03 8.50 -4.71
N ARG A 247 -19.78 8.20 -3.64
CA ARG A 247 -19.57 8.84 -2.34
C ARG A 247 -18.22 8.47 -1.71
N SER A 248 -17.75 7.24 -1.93
CA SER A 248 -16.39 6.84 -1.53
C SER A 248 -15.34 7.68 -2.26
N TYR A 249 -15.50 7.93 -3.56
CA TYR A 249 -14.59 8.79 -4.31
C TYR A 249 -14.61 10.23 -3.76
N GLN A 250 -15.78 10.81 -3.51
CA GLN A 250 -15.92 12.14 -2.89
C GLN A 250 -15.23 12.26 -1.51
N LEU A 251 -15.21 11.18 -0.72
CA LEU A 251 -14.50 11.15 0.56
C LEU A 251 -12.98 11.18 0.35
N PHE A 252 -12.49 10.42 -0.63
CA PHE A 252 -11.06 10.32 -0.93
C PHE A 252 -10.53 11.56 -1.65
N GLU A 253 -11.34 12.27 -2.44
CA GLU A 253 -11.00 13.59 -2.99
C GLU A 253 -10.73 14.60 -1.87
N GLN A 254 -11.55 14.60 -0.82
CA GLN A 254 -11.30 15.42 0.37
C GLN A 254 -10.04 14.96 1.11
N LEU A 255 -9.85 13.64 1.24
CA LEU A 255 -8.67 13.07 1.88
C LEU A 255 -7.39 13.49 1.16
N ASP A 256 -7.37 13.50 -0.18
CA ASP A 256 -6.21 13.89 -0.98
C ASP A 256 -5.72 15.30 -0.63
N ALA A 257 -6.65 16.25 -0.54
CA ALA A 257 -6.35 17.62 -0.15
C ALA A 257 -5.87 17.72 1.32
N ILE A 258 -6.56 17.03 2.24
CA ILE A 258 -6.24 17.05 3.68
C ILE A 258 -4.85 16.41 3.93
N MET A 259 -4.61 15.23 3.37
CA MET A 259 -3.36 14.49 3.56
C MET A 259 -2.18 15.23 2.94
N SER A 260 -2.34 15.82 1.74
CA SER A 260 -1.32 16.65 1.12
C SER A 260 -0.99 17.86 1.98
N GLY A 261 -2.02 18.55 2.50
CA GLY A 261 -1.86 19.71 3.38
C GLY A 261 -1.10 19.40 4.67
N TYR A 262 -1.46 18.32 5.36
CA TYR A 262 -0.71 17.88 6.54
C TYR A 262 0.71 17.47 6.18
N TYR A 263 0.90 16.69 5.10
CA TYR A 263 2.21 16.15 4.75
C TYR A 263 3.25 17.24 4.49
N VAL A 264 2.86 18.34 3.85
CA VAL A 264 3.76 19.47 3.60
C VAL A 264 3.77 20.50 4.73
N ALA A 265 2.77 20.51 5.62
CA ALA A 265 2.67 21.38 6.80
C ALA A 265 3.07 22.85 6.52
N ASP A 266 2.36 23.49 5.58
CA ASP A 266 2.57 24.87 5.13
C ASP A 266 3.95 25.17 4.47
N GLN A 267 4.79 24.17 4.24
CA GLN A 267 6.02 24.36 3.48
C GLN A 267 5.70 24.79 2.04
N ALA A 268 6.46 25.76 1.54
CA ALA A 268 6.41 26.17 0.14
C ALA A 268 7.17 25.15 -0.74
N VAL A 269 6.53 24.00 -0.98
CA VAL A 269 7.04 22.94 -1.85
C VAL A 269 6.16 22.77 -3.08
N ASP A 270 6.78 22.39 -4.18
CA ASP A 270 6.07 22.01 -5.40
C ASP A 270 5.53 20.58 -5.25
N LEU A 271 4.21 20.44 -5.18
CA LEU A 271 3.56 19.12 -5.06
C LEU A 271 3.83 18.22 -6.28
N THR A 272 4.24 18.80 -7.41
CA THR A 272 4.63 18.04 -8.61
C THR A 272 6.07 17.50 -8.53
N ALA A 273 6.82 17.81 -7.47
CA ALA A 273 8.16 17.29 -7.28
C ALA A 273 8.17 15.75 -7.27
N PRO A 274 9.08 15.08 -8.00
CA PRO A 274 9.16 13.62 -8.08
C PRO A 274 9.18 12.85 -6.75
N LEU A 275 9.76 13.43 -5.69
CA LEU A 275 9.79 12.82 -4.35
C LEU A 275 8.44 12.85 -3.63
N LEU A 276 7.56 13.80 -3.96
CA LEU A 276 6.19 13.89 -3.44
C LEU A 276 5.21 13.10 -4.33
N SER A 277 5.41 13.21 -5.64
CA SER A 277 4.55 12.66 -6.68
C SER A 277 5.32 11.67 -7.57
N PRO A 278 5.52 10.40 -7.13
CA PRO A 278 6.27 9.39 -7.87
C PRO A 278 5.82 9.14 -9.32
N LEU A 279 4.55 9.42 -9.68
CA LEU A 279 4.08 9.35 -11.06
C LEU A 279 4.86 10.29 -12.00
N LEU A 280 5.41 11.38 -11.47
CA LEU A 280 6.18 12.39 -12.21
C LEU A 280 7.69 12.16 -12.15
N ALA A 281 8.14 11.11 -11.46
CA ALA A 281 9.55 10.74 -11.41
C ALA A 281 10.06 10.11 -12.71
N ASP A 282 11.39 9.95 -12.79
CA ASP A 282 12.02 9.12 -13.81
C ASP A 282 11.63 7.64 -13.57
N PRO A 283 10.80 7.04 -14.45
CA PRO A 283 10.31 5.68 -14.25
C PRO A 283 11.42 4.62 -14.29
N THR A 284 12.59 4.93 -14.88
CA THR A 284 13.76 4.02 -14.87
C THR A 284 14.39 3.87 -13.49
N THR A 285 13.85 4.56 -12.48
CA THR A 285 14.25 4.39 -11.08
C THR A 285 13.61 3.16 -10.45
N PHE A 286 12.46 2.72 -10.95
CA PHE A 286 11.63 1.70 -10.31
C PHE A 286 11.69 0.39 -11.09
N HIS A 287 12.62 -0.50 -10.73
CA HIS A 287 12.72 -1.85 -11.30
C HIS A 287 11.85 -2.86 -10.54
N ASN A 288 11.41 -3.90 -11.24
CA ASN A 288 10.61 -5.01 -10.72
C ASN A 288 9.46 -4.53 -9.83
N VAL A 289 8.57 -3.70 -10.40
CA VAL A 289 7.45 -3.11 -9.65
C VAL A 289 6.23 -4.02 -9.73
N THR A 290 5.71 -4.40 -8.57
CA THR A 290 4.43 -5.11 -8.42
C THR A 290 3.44 -4.21 -7.71
N LEU A 291 2.37 -3.83 -8.42
CA LEU A 291 1.28 -3.00 -7.89
C LEU A 291 0.03 -3.86 -7.68
N LEU A 292 -0.47 -3.91 -6.44
CA LEU A 292 -1.69 -4.62 -6.06
C LEU A 292 -2.76 -3.62 -5.63
N VAL A 293 -3.91 -3.58 -6.30
CA VAL A 293 -4.96 -2.57 -6.06
C VAL A 293 -6.36 -3.14 -6.14
N GLY A 294 -7.31 -2.55 -5.39
CA GLY A 294 -8.72 -2.91 -5.48
C GLY A 294 -9.38 -2.34 -6.74
N GLU A 295 -10.40 -3.03 -7.26
CA GLU A 295 -11.24 -2.58 -8.39
C GLU A 295 -11.88 -1.21 -8.12
N TYR A 296 -12.29 -0.97 -6.87
CA TYR A 296 -13.02 0.23 -6.43
C TYR A 296 -12.17 1.22 -5.65
N ASP A 297 -10.84 1.05 -5.67
CA ASP A 297 -9.94 1.98 -5.00
C ASP A 297 -9.95 3.35 -5.72
N PRO A 298 -10.19 4.47 -5.01
CA PRO A 298 -10.12 5.81 -5.60
C PRO A 298 -8.75 6.18 -6.18
N PHE A 299 -7.66 5.58 -5.69
CA PHE A 299 -6.32 5.78 -6.23
C PHE A 299 -5.96 4.78 -7.35
N ARG A 300 -6.89 3.91 -7.78
CA ARG A 300 -6.63 2.91 -8.84
C ARG A 300 -6.13 3.54 -10.13
N LEU A 301 -6.78 4.61 -10.60
CA LEU A 301 -6.46 5.20 -11.91
C LEU A 301 -5.08 5.86 -11.92
N GLN A 302 -4.66 6.50 -10.83
CA GLN A 302 -3.29 7.00 -10.70
C GLN A 302 -2.26 5.87 -10.59
N GLY A 303 -2.58 4.78 -9.88
CA GLY A 303 -1.74 3.58 -9.83
C GLY A 303 -1.58 2.93 -11.21
N GLU A 304 -2.64 2.85 -12.01
CA GLU A 304 -2.61 2.36 -13.39
C GLU A 304 -1.78 3.25 -14.31
N ALA A 305 -1.88 4.58 -14.16
CA ALA A 305 -1.02 5.50 -14.90
C ALA A 305 0.46 5.31 -14.54
N PHE A 306 0.77 5.11 -13.25
CA PHE A 306 2.11 4.88 -12.76
C PHE A 306 2.71 3.58 -13.29
N ILE A 307 2.02 2.45 -13.14
CA ILE A 307 2.55 1.15 -13.53
C ILE A 307 2.75 1.03 -15.05
N LYS A 308 1.89 1.67 -15.86
CA LYS A 308 2.09 1.77 -17.31
C LYS A 308 3.36 2.54 -17.65
N ARG A 309 3.63 3.64 -16.97
CA ARG A 309 4.85 4.45 -17.18
C ARG A 309 6.12 3.67 -16.82
N VAL A 310 6.08 2.90 -15.72
CA VAL A 310 7.17 1.99 -15.33
C VAL A 310 7.34 0.87 -16.35
N GLY A 311 6.25 0.21 -16.76
CA GLY A 311 6.27 -0.85 -17.76
C GLY A 311 6.88 -0.40 -19.08
N HIS A 312 6.47 0.76 -19.60
CA HIS A 312 7.04 1.34 -20.82
C HIS A 312 8.54 1.60 -20.73
N ALA A 313 9.04 1.93 -19.53
CA ALA A 313 10.45 2.29 -19.33
C ALA A 313 11.35 1.07 -19.12
N ASN A 314 10.88 0.07 -18.37
CA ASN A 314 11.73 -1.01 -17.85
C ASN A 314 11.34 -2.42 -18.35
N GLY A 315 10.09 -2.63 -18.73
CA GLY A 315 9.60 -3.94 -19.22
C GLY A 315 9.40 -5.01 -18.15
N ASP A 316 9.44 -4.65 -16.87
CA ASP A 316 9.45 -5.56 -15.71
C ASP A 316 8.34 -5.26 -14.68
N ALA A 317 7.23 -4.67 -15.13
CA ALA A 317 6.13 -4.27 -14.27
C ALA A 317 5.06 -5.37 -14.15
N ASN A 318 4.48 -5.51 -12.96
CA ASN A 318 3.41 -6.45 -12.62
C ASN A 318 2.22 -5.69 -12.03
N TYR A 319 1.02 -5.92 -12.53
CA TYR A 319 -0.21 -5.25 -12.10
C TYR A 319 -1.28 -6.26 -11.70
N PHE A 320 -1.77 -6.16 -10.46
CA PHE A 320 -2.82 -7.00 -9.92
C PHE A 320 -4.03 -6.15 -9.52
N ARG A 321 -5.18 -6.41 -10.13
CA ARG A 321 -6.46 -5.79 -9.75
C ARG A 321 -7.37 -6.81 -9.09
N TYR A 322 -7.83 -6.51 -7.88
CA TYR A 322 -8.73 -7.37 -7.11
C TYR A 322 -10.17 -6.89 -7.19
N GLY A 323 -11.04 -7.69 -7.80
CA GLY A 323 -12.47 -7.42 -7.95
C GLY A 323 -13.19 -7.29 -6.61
N GLY A 324 -14.12 -6.34 -6.50
CA GLY A 324 -14.90 -6.15 -5.28
C GLY A 324 -14.20 -5.40 -4.14
N ILE A 325 -12.93 -5.06 -4.28
CA ILE A 325 -12.10 -4.53 -3.20
C ILE A 325 -11.94 -3.00 -3.30
N SER A 326 -11.98 -2.31 -2.15
CA SER A 326 -11.74 -0.86 -2.01
C SER A 326 -10.33 -0.56 -1.50
N HIS A 327 -10.06 0.72 -1.24
CA HIS A 327 -8.81 1.16 -0.61
C HIS A 327 -8.60 0.57 0.79
N ALA A 328 -7.34 0.51 1.22
CA ALA A 328 -6.90 0.01 2.53
C ALA A 328 -7.29 -1.46 2.80
N PHE A 329 -7.29 -2.31 1.77
CA PHE A 329 -7.80 -3.68 1.91
C PHE A 329 -6.98 -4.59 2.83
N LEU A 330 -5.73 -4.23 3.16
CA LEU A 330 -4.94 -4.98 4.15
C LEU A 330 -5.61 -5.00 5.54
N ASN A 331 -6.54 -4.09 5.81
CA ASN A 331 -7.34 -4.08 7.03
C ASN A 331 -8.21 -5.34 7.19
N PHE A 332 -8.46 -6.08 6.10
CA PHE A 332 -9.21 -7.32 6.10
C PHE A 332 -8.32 -8.58 6.06
N THR A 333 -7.07 -8.49 6.52
CA THR A 333 -6.13 -9.62 6.56
C THR A 333 -6.73 -10.80 7.33
N GLY A 334 -6.82 -11.95 6.66
CA GLY A 334 -7.42 -13.17 7.18
C GLY A 334 -8.95 -13.15 7.30
N ASN A 335 -9.61 -12.09 6.83
CA ASN A 335 -11.06 -11.95 6.77
C ASN A 335 -11.61 -12.08 5.35
N VAL A 336 -10.88 -11.55 4.36
CA VAL A 336 -11.26 -11.55 2.94
C VAL A 336 -10.26 -12.36 2.10
N PRO A 337 -10.72 -13.29 1.24
CA PRO A 337 -9.84 -14.20 0.49
C PRO A 337 -8.95 -13.48 -0.55
N ALA A 338 -9.46 -12.39 -1.14
CA ALA A 338 -8.67 -11.53 -2.03
C ALA A 338 -7.45 -10.90 -1.35
N VAL A 339 -7.54 -10.62 -0.04
CA VAL A 339 -6.44 -10.04 0.73
C VAL A 339 -5.36 -11.09 1.02
N GLU A 340 -5.76 -12.32 1.36
CA GLU A 340 -4.80 -13.43 1.50
C GLU A 340 -4.10 -13.71 0.17
N ASP A 341 -4.83 -13.79 -0.95
CA ASP A 341 -4.22 -13.97 -2.26
C ASP A 341 -3.27 -12.81 -2.65
N ALA A 342 -3.63 -11.56 -2.32
CA ALA A 342 -2.76 -10.39 -2.52
C ALA A 342 -1.46 -10.51 -1.72
N LEU A 343 -1.52 -10.94 -0.45
CA LEU A 343 -0.34 -11.13 0.37
C LEU A 343 0.54 -12.29 -0.12
N MET A 344 -0.07 -13.41 -0.52
CA MET A 344 0.65 -14.52 -1.16
C MET A 344 1.29 -14.10 -2.48
N THR A 345 0.63 -13.23 -3.25
CA THR A 345 1.16 -12.69 -4.50
C THR A 345 2.34 -11.77 -4.22
N ALA A 346 2.19 -10.82 -3.30
CA ALA A 346 3.26 -9.93 -2.85
C ALA A 346 4.52 -10.71 -2.45
N ALA A 347 4.37 -11.79 -1.67
CA ALA A 347 5.48 -12.63 -1.24
C ALA A 347 6.27 -13.27 -2.40
N LYS A 348 5.67 -13.51 -3.56
CA LYS A 348 6.36 -14.09 -4.74
C LYS A 348 7.27 -13.09 -5.45
N PHE A 349 7.08 -11.79 -5.23
CA PHE A 349 7.84 -10.71 -5.87
C PHE A 349 8.88 -10.07 -4.92
N ILE A 350 9.14 -10.73 -3.79
CA ILE A 350 10.23 -10.45 -2.84
C ILE A 350 11.24 -11.60 -2.96
#